data_AF-A0A7X8WS47-F1
#
_entry.id   AF-A0A7X8WS47-F1
#
_cell.length_a   1.000
_cell.length_b   1.000
_cell.length_c   1.000
_cell.angle_alpha   90.00
_cell.angle_beta   90.00
_cell.angle_gamma   90.00
#
_symmetry.space_group_name_H-M   'P 1'
#
loop_
_entity.id
_entity.type
_entity.pdbx_description
1 polymer ?
#
loop_
_entity_poly.entity_id
_entity_poly.type
_entity_poly.pdbx_seq_one_letter_code
_entity_poly.pdbx_strand_id
1 'polypeptide(L)'
;MKVVVLVKQVPDTYEKRSIALDTGMLAREASESIVDEIDERVCAVAAELKKVGAATEVVAVTMGPAGADKAIRKVLALAADSAVHVVDDGLVGSDMIQTARVLAEAAKDADLILSGAESTDGGG
;
A
#
# COMPACT_ATOMS: atom_id res chain seq x y z
N MET A 1 -17.94 -10.88 3.27
CA MET A 1 -17.66 -9.77 2.32
C MET A 1 -16.22 -9.88 1.86
N LYS A 2 -15.93 -9.49 0.61
CA LYS A 2 -14.57 -9.35 0.07
C LYS A 2 -14.03 -7.98 0.46
N VAL A 3 -13.00 -7.97 1.30
CA VAL A 3 -12.34 -6.75 1.76
C VAL A 3 -11.04 -6.56 0.99
N VAL A 4 -10.83 -5.38 0.41
CA VAL A 4 -9.53 -4.98 -0.13
C VAL A 4 -8.85 -4.03 0.86
N VAL A 5 -7.57 -4.29 1.13
CA VAL A 5 -6.71 -3.39 1.92
C VAL A 5 -5.67 -2.79 0.98
N LEU A 6 -5.70 -1.47 0.84
CA LEU A 6 -4.68 -0.72 0.10
C LEU A 6 -3.46 -0.54 0.99
N VAL A 7 -2.29 -0.77 0.43
CA VAL A 7 -1.02 -0.71 1.15
C VAL A 7 0.03 0.00 0.32
N LYS A 8 0.72 0.95 0.94
CA LYS A 8 1.84 1.66 0.36
C LYS A 8 3.15 1.27 1.02
N GLN A 9 4.19 1.09 0.18
CA GLN A 9 5.56 1.07 0.64
C GLN A 9 6.10 2.50 0.69
N VAL A 10 6.60 2.89 1.86
CA VAL A 10 7.16 4.22 2.14
C VAL A 10 8.55 4.08 2.76
N PRO A 11 9.44 5.08 2.62
CA PRO A 11 10.66 5.11 3.42
C PRO A 11 10.32 5.27 4.91
N ASP A 12 11.13 4.67 5.77
CA ASP A 12 10.93 4.73 7.22
C ASP A 12 10.86 6.18 7.73
N THR A 13 9.73 6.50 8.37
CA THR A 13 9.43 7.83 8.91
C THR A 13 10.43 8.29 9.96
N TYR A 14 11.09 7.35 10.66
CA TYR A 14 12.11 7.62 11.67
C TYR A 14 13.50 7.86 11.08
N GLU A 15 13.73 7.51 9.81
CA GLU A 15 15.01 7.71 9.13
C GLU A 15 15.07 9.05 8.38
N LYS A 16 16.29 9.44 8.02
CA LYS A 16 16.51 10.70 7.29
C LYS A 16 16.10 10.54 5.83
N ARG A 17 15.01 11.22 5.47
CA ARG A 17 14.51 11.29 4.09
C ARG A 17 15.24 12.39 3.30
N SER A 18 15.38 12.18 2.00
CA SER A 18 15.99 13.16 1.09
C SER A 18 15.32 13.16 -0.27
N ILE A 19 15.49 14.26 -1.01
CA ILE A 19 15.00 14.41 -2.38
C ILE A 19 16.18 14.28 -3.33
N ALA A 20 16.03 13.47 -4.37
CA ALA A 20 16.97 13.36 -5.46
C ALA A 20 16.89 14.64 -6.31
N LEU A 21 17.99 15.40 -6.37
CA LEU A 21 18.00 16.76 -6.94
C LEU A 21 17.88 16.78 -8.47
N ASP A 22 18.18 15.67 -9.14
CA ASP A 22 18.09 15.48 -10.58
C ASP A 22 16.64 15.25 -11.06
N THR A 23 15.84 14.55 -10.25
CA THR A 23 14.45 14.18 -10.57
C THR A 23 13.42 14.98 -9.80
N GLY A 24 13.81 15.61 -8.67
CA GLY A 24 12.89 16.25 -7.73
C GLY A 24 12.03 15.25 -6.95
N MET A 25 12.33 13.96 -7.03
CA MET A 25 11.57 12.88 -6.39
C MET A 25 12.22 12.45 -5.07
N LEU A 26 11.44 11.77 -4.22
CA LEU A 26 11.95 11.12 -3.02
C LEU A 26 13.05 10.12 -3.37
N ALA A 27 14.21 10.23 -2.74
CA ALA A 27 15.32 9.29 -2.88
C ALA A 27 15.00 8.02 -2.08
N ARG A 28 14.44 7.01 -2.75
CA ARG A 28 13.92 5.78 -2.12
C ARG A 28 15.02 4.85 -1.59
N GLU A 29 16.25 5.01 -2.07
CA GLU A 29 17.43 4.23 -1.64
C GLU A 29 18.08 4.77 -0.37
N ALA A 30 17.69 5.96 0.08
CA ALA A 30 18.32 6.65 1.21
C ALA A 30 17.96 6.05 2.59
N SER A 31 16.93 5.21 2.66
CA SER A 31 16.38 4.67 3.90
C SER A 31 15.68 3.33 3.65
N GLU A 32 15.51 2.52 4.71
CA GLU A 32 14.75 1.29 4.58
C GLU A 32 13.30 1.58 4.13
N SER A 33 12.80 0.77 3.20
CA SER A 33 11.41 0.85 2.76
C SER A 33 10.54 -0.11 3.56
N ILE A 34 9.53 0.44 4.24
CA ILE A 34 8.60 -0.25 5.13
C ILE A 34 7.16 -0.16 4.61
N VAL A 35 6.25 -0.92 5.22
CA VAL A 35 4.81 -0.68 5.06
C VAL A 35 4.50 0.63 5.78
N ASP A 36 3.66 1.49 5.19
CA ASP A 36 3.21 2.71 5.85
C ASP A 36 2.56 2.39 7.20
N GLU A 37 2.95 3.11 8.25
CA GLU A 37 2.49 2.84 9.61
C GLU A 37 0.98 2.96 9.78
N ILE A 38 0.32 3.79 8.97
CA ILE A 38 -1.13 3.95 8.97
C ILE A 38 -1.76 2.72 8.32
N ASP A 39 -1.19 2.25 7.21
CA ASP A 39 -1.65 1.04 6.53
C ASP A 39 -1.48 -0.23 7.39
N GLU A 40 -0.45 -0.31 8.25
CA GLU A 40 -0.31 -1.41 9.21
C GLU A 40 -1.50 -1.48 10.18
N ARG A 41 -2.01 -0.33 10.62
CA ARG A 41 -3.20 -0.28 11.49
C ARG A 41 -4.46 -0.69 10.74
N VAL A 42 -4.56 -0.32 9.47
CA VAL A 42 -5.67 -0.72 8.59
C VAL A 42 -5.66 -2.23 8.35
N CYS A 43 -4.48 -2.84 8.20
CA CYS A 43 -4.33 -4.29 8.12
C CYS A 43 -4.86 -4.98 9.39
N ALA A 44 -4.63 -4.41 10.57
CA ALA A 44 -5.18 -4.96 11.83
C ALA A 44 -6.72 -4.91 11.86
N VAL A 45 -7.34 -3.87 11.30
CA VAL A 45 -8.81 -3.79 11.16
C VAL A 45 -9.32 -4.89 10.24
N ALA A 46 -8.67 -5.13 9.09
CA ALA A 46 -9.05 -6.20 8.18
C ALA A 46 -8.92 -7.59 8.82
N ALA A 47 -7.85 -7.81 9.58
CA ALA A 47 -7.66 -9.04 10.35
C ALA A 47 -8.77 -9.25 11.39
N GLU A 48 -9.22 -8.20 12.07
CA GLU A 48 -10.34 -8.31 13.01
C GLU A 48 -11.66 -8.60 12.30
N LEU A 49 -11.94 -7.95 11.15
CA LEU A 49 -13.12 -8.26 10.34
C LEU A 49 -13.17 -9.73 9.92
N LYS A 50 -12.01 -10.31 9.59
CA LYS A 50 -11.89 -11.74 9.29
C LYS A 50 -12.12 -12.61 10.53
N LYS A 51 -11.52 -12.23 11.68
CA LYS A 51 -11.66 -12.94 12.95
C LYS A 51 -13.11 -12.99 13.45
N VAL A 52 -13.89 -11.93 13.28
CA VAL A 52 -15.31 -11.90 13.67
C VAL A 52 -16.25 -12.46 12.59
N GLY A 53 -15.72 -12.97 11.47
CA GLY A 53 -16.49 -13.58 10.38
C GLY A 53 -17.23 -12.59 9.48
N ALA A 54 -16.95 -11.28 9.58
CA ALA A 54 -17.52 -10.27 8.69
C ALA A 54 -16.86 -10.32 7.30
N ALA A 55 -15.54 -10.49 7.26
CA ALA A 55 -14.77 -10.69 6.02
C ALA A 55 -14.62 -12.18 5.71
N THR A 56 -14.96 -12.56 4.48
CA THR A 56 -14.80 -13.93 3.95
C THR A 56 -13.52 -14.08 3.14
N GLU A 57 -12.99 -12.97 2.64
CA GLU A 57 -11.75 -12.87 1.88
C GLU A 57 -11.15 -11.49 2.15
N VAL A 58 -9.84 -11.44 2.41
CA VAL A 58 -9.06 -10.19 2.49
C VAL A 58 -7.99 -10.20 1.40
N VAL A 59 -7.99 -9.18 0.54
CA VAL A 59 -7.01 -9.02 -0.55
C VAL A 59 -6.16 -7.79 -0.29
N ALA A 60 -4.84 -7.95 -0.22
CA ALA A 60 -3.93 -6.80 -0.17
C ALA A 60 -3.68 -6.26 -1.58
N VAL A 61 -3.67 -4.94 -1.75
CA VAL A 61 -3.35 -4.30 -3.03
C VAL A 61 -2.27 -3.26 -2.81
N THR A 62 -1.19 -3.34 -3.61
CA THR A 62 -0.14 -2.32 -3.64
C THR A 62 0.17 -1.91 -5.07
N MET A 63 0.52 -0.64 -5.25
CA MET A 63 1.04 -0.09 -6.49
C MET A 63 2.43 0.47 -6.20
N GLY A 64 3.45 -0.04 -6.88
CA GLY A 64 4.82 0.37 -6.62
C GLY A 64 5.84 -0.44 -7.40
N PRO A 65 7.13 -0.08 -7.28
CA PRO A 65 8.21 -0.79 -7.96
C PRO A 65 8.28 -2.25 -7.49
N ALA A 66 9.05 -3.08 -8.20
CA ALA A 66 9.22 -4.49 -7.86
C ALA A 66 9.59 -4.73 -6.39
N GLY A 67 10.38 -3.84 -5.77
CA GLY A 67 10.77 -3.92 -4.35
C GLY A 67 9.64 -3.70 -3.34
N ALA A 68 8.44 -3.29 -3.77
CA ALA A 68 7.26 -3.23 -2.90
C ALA A 68 6.71 -4.63 -2.56
N ASP A 69 7.24 -5.69 -3.18
CA ASP A 69 6.85 -7.07 -2.89
C ASP A 69 7.13 -7.46 -1.42
N LYS A 70 8.23 -6.97 -0.82
CA LYS A 70 8.54 -7.17 0.60
C LYS A 70 7.43 -6.62 1.50
N ALA A 71 6.90 -5.44 1.18
CA ALA A 71 5.84 -4.79 1.94
C ALA A 71 4.52 -5.58 1.86
N ILE A 72 4.09 -5.96 0.66
CA ILE A 72 2.84 -6.71 0.49
C ILE A 72 2.92 -8.15 1.02
N ARG A 73 4.11 -8.77 1.01
CA ARG A 73 4.34 -10.07 1.68
C ARG A 73 4.16 -10.00 3.20
N LYS A 74 4.57 -8.89 3.84
CA LYS A 74 4.30 -8.66 5.27
C LYS A 74 2.79 -8.63 5.53
N VAL A 75 2.02 -7.96 4.67
CA VAL A 75 0.56 -7.85 4.81
C VAL A 75 -0.14 -9.20 4.60
N LEU A 76 0.28 -9.97 3.59
CA LEU A 76 -0.16 -11.36 3.38
C LEU A 76 0.03 -12.21 4.64
N ALA A 77 1.19 -12.08 5.30
CA ALA A 77 1.47 -12.86 6.50
C ALA A 77 0.58 -12.47 7.71
N LEU A 78 0.12 -11.21 7.77
CA LEU A 78 -0.59 -10.67 8.94
C LEU A 78 -2.11 -10.67 8.80
N ALA A 79 -2.65 -10.39 7.61
CA ALA A 79 -4.06 -10.03 7.46
C ALA A 79 -4.74 -10.53 6.17
N ALA A 80 -4.00 -10.79 5.09
CA ALA A 80 -4.59 -11.04 3.76
C ALA A 80 -4.50 -12.51 3.31
N ASP A 81 -5.48 -12.96 2.54
CA ASP A 81 -5.55 -14.27 1.87
C ASP A 81 -4.77 -14.30 0.56
N SER A 82 -4.85 -13.20 -0.18
CA SER A 82 -4.20 -13.02 -1.48
C SER A 82 -3.74 -11.57 -1.67
N ALA A 83 -2.96 -11.33 -2.71
CA ALA A 83 -2.36 -10.03 -2.97
C ALA A 83 -2.37 -9.71 -4.47
N VAL A 84 -2.55 -8.42 -4.77
CA VAL A 84 -2.33 -7.83 -6.09
C VAL A 84 -1.22 -6.80 -5.97
N HIS A 85 -0.16 -6.98 -6.76
CA HIS A 85 0.93 -6.02 -6.88
C HIS A 85 0.91 -5.44 -8.29
N VAL A 86 0.55 -4.17 -8.40
CA VAL A 86 0.60 -3.43 -9.66
C VAL A 86 2.01 -2.89 -9.87
N VAL A 87 2.70 -3.44 -10.88
CA VAL A 87 4.06 -3.07 -11.28
C VAL A 87 4.03 -2.64 -12.73
N ASP A 88 4.28 -1.36 -12.98
CA ASP A 88 4.38 -0.79 -14.32
C ASP A 88 5.25 0.48 -14.27
N ASP A 89 6.32 0.51 -15.06
CA ASP A 89 7.24 1.66 -15.12
C ASP A 89 6.55 2.93 -15.66
N GLY A 90 5.46 2.78 -16.41
CA GLY A 90 4.62 3.90 -16.85
C GLY A 90 3.84 4.61 -15.73
N LEU A 91 3.85 4.04 -14.51
CA LEU A 91 3.23 4.64 -13.32
C LEU A 91 4.22 5.44 -12.46
N VAL A 92 5.52 5.46 -12.81
CA VAL A 92 6.51 6.27 -12.09
C VAL A 92 6.13 7.74 -12.17
N GLY A 93 6.07 8.41 -11.01
CA GLY A 93 5.68 9.81 -10.92
C GLY A 93 4.16 10.07 -10.96
N SER A 94 3.33 9.03 -10.88
CA SER A 94 1.87 9.18 -10.76
C SER A 94 1.50 10.09 -9.60
N ASP A 95 0.55 11.00 -9.85
CA ASP A 95 -0.09 11.78 -8.80
C ASP A 95 -1.17 10.97 -8.07
N MET A 96 -1.88 11.62 -7.14
CA MET A 96 -2.98 10.98 -6.39
C MET A 96 -4.13 10.52 -7.29
N ILE A 97 -4.43 11.24 -8.37
CA ILE A 97 -5.55 10.93 -9.27
C ILE A 97 -5.23 9.70 -10.10
N GLN A 98 -4.04 9.64 -10.68
CA GLN A 98 -3.59 8.49 -11.44
C GLN A 98 -3.46 7.25 -10.54
N THR A 99 -2.88 7.41 -9.35
CA THR A 99 -2.80 6.35 -8.33
C THR A 99 -4.19 5.82 -7.97
N ALA A 100 -5.14 6.70 -7.68
CA ALA A 100 -6.51 6.31 -7.32
C ALA A 100 -7.22 5.55 -8.45
N ARG A 101 -7.02 5.94 -9.72
CA ARG A 101 -7.62 5.23 -10.87
C ARG A 101 -7.11 3.79 -10.99
N VAL A 102 -5.80 3.60 -10.82
CA VAL A 102 -5.19 2.27 -10.88
C VAL A 102 -5.68 1.41 -9.72
N LEU A 103 -5.66 1.94 -8.49
CA LEU A 103 -6.12 1.21 -7.31
C LEU A 103 -7.62 0.89 -7.38
N ALA A 104 -8.44 1.80 -7.91
CA ALA A 104 -9.87 1.57 -8.11
C ALA A 104 -10.13 0.40 -9.07
N GLU A 105 -9.40 0.30 -10.17
CA GLU A 105 -9.52 -0.83 -11.10
C GLU A 105 -9.04 -2.14 -10.46
N ALA A 106 -7.92 -2.10 -9.71
CA ALA A 106 -7.39 -3.26 -9.00
C ALA A 106 -8.32 -3.75 -7.86
N ALA A 107 -9.13 -2.85 -7.29
CA ALA A 107 -10.05 -3.12 -6.18
C ALA A 107 -11.53 -3.21 -6.60
N LYS A 108 -11.83 -3.21 -7.90
CA LYS A 108 -13.21 -3.02 -8.43
C LYS A 108 -14.24 -4.04 -7.96
N ASP A 109 -13.80 -5.24 -7.59
CA ASP A 109 -14.68 -6.34 -7.15
C ASP A 109 -14.83 -6.41 -5.62
N ALA A 110 -14.34 -5.41 -4.88
CA ALA A 110 -14.43 -5.37 -3.42
C ALA A 110 -15.81 -4.93 -2.91
N ASP A 111 -16.27 -5.54 -1.82
CA ASP A 111 -17.44 -5.05 -1.08
C ASP A 111 -17.06 -3.88 -0.15
N LEU A 112 -15.81 -3.87 0.33
CA LEU A 112 -15.26 -2.88 1.23
C LEU A 112 -13.79 -2.63 0.88
N ILE A 113 -13.41 -1.37 0.71
CA ILE A 113 -12.02 -0.93 0.55
C ILE A 113 -11.58 -0.24 1.83
N LEU A 114 -10.44 -0.68 2.38
CA LEU A 114 -9.80 -0.07 3.53
C LEU A 114 -8.45 0.53 3.09
N SER A 115 -8.17 1.75 3.54
CA SER A 115 -6.92 2.45 3.27
C SER A 115 -6.50 3.27 4.49
N GLY A 116 -5.22 3.67 4.54
CA GLY A 116 -4.80 4.76 5.40
C GLY A 116 -5.50 6.07 5.06
N ALA A 117 -5.47 7.01 6.01
CA ALA A 117 -6.01 8.36 5.82
C ALA A 117 -5.11 9.23 4.93
N GLU A 118 -3.81 8.98 4.97
CA GLU A 118 -2.77 9.61 4.16
C GLU A 118 -1.56 8.67 4.14
N SER A 119 -0.63 8.92 3.23
CA SER A 119 0.70 8.32 3.22
C SER A 119 1.73 9.25 3.87
N THR A 120 2.63 8.66 4.65
CA THR A 120 3.63 9.40 5.46
C THR A 120 4.76 10.05 4.64
N ASP A 121 4.92 9.67 3.38
CA ASP A 121 5.91 10.22 2.45
C ASP A 121 5.31 11.29 1.52
N GLY A 122 4.11 11.06 1.00
CA GLY A 122 3.45 11.91 0.01
C GLY A 122 2.44 12.92 0.58
N GLY A 123 1.96 12.71 1.81
CA GLY A 123 0.95 13.57 2.45
C GLY A 123 -0.42 13.52 1.77
N GLY A 124 -0.71 12.45 1.04
CA GLY A 124 -1.98 12.16 0.38
C GLY A 124 -2.29 10.69 0.36
#